data_AF-A0AAW3JQJ5-F1
#
_entry.id   AF-A0AAW3JQJ5-F1
#
_cell.length_a   1.000
_cell.length_b   1.000
_cell.length_c   1.000
_cell.angle_alpha   90.00
_cell.angle_beta   90.00
_cell.angle_gamma   90.00
#
_symmetry.space_group_name_H-M   'P 1'
#
loop_
_entity.id
_entity.type
_entity.pdbx_description
1 polymer ?
#
loop_
_entity_poly.entity_id
_entity_poly.type
_entity_poly.pdbx_seq_one_letter_code
_entity_poly.pdbx_strand_id
1 'polypeptide(L)'
;MWLTSGEKIDKKLKKGQEILGGWEQYYRDEREIGSIIEFVVAISMLKGKSDDFRKKIEQSRNKFSNIYKDILEYLVLYWDTRLMPENILYEYEDYLEITADNKIKSYENKALLKELIQLYSKFLINPTEDLYSEIMQLYTDLGEYEKASMVSDMKNSFMSNKVNRNKIKFDENKHDSEYKWNESDISLFINFFIGREDTYAIDNIFENSRNTVEQVMEPVNAEVIKRHFMGEITAATYVQRSNSTSKYMVMDIDISKKVLILHPYGSEEFKSYKEKALDIVKNMESEIEKLGLKCYIEDTGHRGYHMWLFFGEWIPVRYIHMLADYIQKNIFPDEEDISIFGKTDEAINQVLSKCNLMRYLCQKAYKTGYLSHFERLSVLYVFGHMGDNGKEFVHTVMSYTLNYQYSITQKFISKIPAKPVSCIKLREQYKMITAEYGCNCNFRRTKNCYPSPVLHAIKNADSEQGEVTIPTSRTITKEKERVVYDEINIHKKANAIAAKILEYKKQKRGIDKNIERLEDDLQNIFENAGIDCLEIEIGMLVRRKKENGEYEWIIEI
;
A
#
# COMPACT_ATOMS: atom_id res chain seq x y z
N MET A 1 20.01 -18.71 0.03
CA MET A 1 19.15 -17.66 -0.54
C MET A 1 17.64 -17.88 -0.34
N TRP A 2 17.17 -19.02 0.17
CA TRP A 2 15.74 -19.21 0.53
C TRP A 2 15.37 -18.68 1.93
N LEU A 3 16.38 -18.45 2.77
CA LEU A 3 16.23 -18.05 4.18
C LEU A 3 15.83 -16.59 4.36
N THR A 4 16.26 -15.75 3.43
CA THR A 4 15.90 -14.34 3.35
C THR A 4 14.62 -14.12 2.54
N SER A 5 13.92 -15.18 2.14
CA SER A 5 12.61 -15.05 1.50
C SER A 5 11.56 -14.72 2.56
N GLY A 6 10.61 -13.83 2.25
CA GLY A 6 9.45 -13.55 3.10
C GLY A 6 8.43 -14.71 3.16
N GLU A 7 8.85 -15.94 2.87
CA GLU A 7 7.99 -17.12 2.91
C GLU A 7 7.76 -17.59 4.35
N LYS A 8 6.57 -18.16 4.61
CA LYS A 8 6.21 -18.81 5.88
C LYS A 8 7.18 -19.96 6.20
N ILE A 9 7.42 -20.20 7.50
CA ILE A 9 8.39 -21.19 7.99
C ILE A 9 8.17 -22.58 7.39
N ASP A 10 6.93 -23.03 7.15
CA ASP A 10 6.65 -24.33 6.53
C ASP A 10 7.20 -24.47 5.10
N LYS A 11 7.09 -23.42 4.28
CA LYS A 11 7.62 -23.42 2.89
C LYS A 11 9.14 -23.36 2.88
N LYS A 12 9.68 -22.54 3.78
CA LYS A 12 11.10 -22.41 4.10
C LYS A 12 11.67 -23.80 4.44
N LEU A 13 11.09 -24.46 5.43
CA LEU A 13 11.45 -25.82 5.82
C LEU A 13 11.37 -26.78 4.65
N LYS A 14 10.25 -26.80 3.90
CA LYS A 14 10.04 -27.65 2.70
C LYS A 14 11.15 -27.51 1.66
N LYS A 15 11.54 -26.28 1.31
CA LYS A 15 12.66 -26.02 0.38
C LYS A 15 13.99 -26.44 0.99
N GLY A 16 14.18 -26.22 2.29
CA GLY A 16 15.32 -26.77 3.03
C GLY A 16 15.42 -28.29 2.89
N GLN A 17 14.29 -29.00 2.92
CA GLN A 17 14.22 -30.46 2.71
C GLN A 17 14.67 -30.88 1.31
N GLU A 18 14.19 -30.16 0.30
CA GLU A 18 14.53 -30.39 -1.10
C GLU A 18 16.02 -30.14 -1.36
N ILE A 19 16.61 -29.12 -0.70
CA ILE A 19 18.02 -28.74 -0.85
C ILE A 19 18.95 -29.68 -0.11
N LEU A 20 18.60 -30.06 1.13
CA LEU A 20 19.44 -30.98 1.89
C LEU A 20 19.45 -32.37 1.23
N GLY A 21 18.39 -32.77 0.52
CA GLY A 21 18.39 -34.01 -0.25
C GLY A 21 18.36 -35.23 0.66
N GLY A 22 17.18 -35.58 1.17
CA GLY A 22 16.95 -36.84 1.88
C GLY A 22 17.58 -36.97 3.28
N TRP A 23 16.92 -37.75 4.14
CA TRP A 23 17.25 -37.94 5.56
C TRP A 23 18.46 -38.83 5.83
N GLU A 24 18.78 -39.70 4.87
CA GLU A 24 19.67 -40.83 5.08
C GLU A 24 21.12 -40.41 5.36
N GLN A 25 21.55 -39.26 4.86
CA GLN A 25 22.91 -38.73 5.07
C GLN A 25 23.20 -38.41 6.56
N TYR A 26 22.20 -37.93 7.31
CA TYR A 26 22.33 -37.67 8.75
C TYR A 26 22.25 -38.97 9.58
N TYR A 27 21.59 -40.00 9.04
CA TYR A 27 21.47 -41.31 9.68
C TYR A 27 22.76 -42.13 9.55
N ARG A 28 23.52 -41.93 8.46
CA ARG A 28 24.81 -42.61 8.19
C ARG A 28 26.03 -41.88 8.74
N ASP A 29 25.85 -40.80 9.51
CA ASP A 29 26.92 -39.91 9.97
C ASP A 29 27.79 -39.33 8.84
N GLU A 30 27.25 -39.25 7.62
CA GLU A 30 27.95 -38.74 6.44
C GLU A 30 27.97 -37.19 6.41
N ARG A 31 27.09 -36.54 7.18
CA ARG A 31 26.98 -35.07 7.24
C ARG A 31 26.57 -34.58 8.63
N GLU A 32 27.33 -33.63 9.18
CA GLU A 32 27.00 -32.93 10.42
C GLU A 32 26.08 -31.72 10.15
N ILE A 33 25.26 -31.35 11.14
CA ILE A 33 24.43 -30.13 11.09
C ILE A 33 25.34 -28.92 11.28
N GLY A 34 25.39 -28.03 10.29
CA GLY A 34 26.30 -26.89 10.29
C GLY A 34 25.70 -25.55 10.75
N SER A 35 24.38 -25.46 10.94
CA SER A 35 23.72 -24.20 11.31
C SER A 35 22.35 -24.41 11.96
N ILE A 36 21.82 -23.35 12.61
CA ILE A 36 20.46 -23.32 13.18
C ILE A 36 19.37 -23.63 12.12
N ILE A 37 19.65 -23.29 10.87
CA ILE A 37 18.76 -23.53 9.75
C ILE A 37 18.73 -25.00 9.37
N GLU A 38 19.91 -25.60 9.22
CA GLU A 38 20.01 -27.03 8.97
C GLU A 38 19.41 -27.81 10.15
N PHE A 39 19.57 -27.29 11.38
CA PHE A 39 18.97 -27.84 12.58
C PHE A 39 17.44 -27.79 12.54
N VAL A 40 16.81 -26.65 12.24
CA VAL A 40 15.33 -26.57 12.23
C VAL A 40 14.73 -27.38 11.07
N VAL A 41 15.43 -27.42 9.93
CA VAL A 41 15.10 -28.32 8.82
C VAL A 41 15.24 -29.77 9.29
N ALA A 42 16.28 -30.09 10.07
CA ALA A 42 16.45 -31.40 10.68
C ALA A 42 15.31 -31.75 11.66
N ILE A 43 14.85 -30.79 12.46
CA ILE A 43 13.73 -30.96 13.40
C ILE A 43 12.42 -31.23 12.66
N SER A 44 12.12 -30.46 11.61
CA SER A 44 10.88 -30.61 10.82
C SER A 44 10.70 -31.99 10.21
N MET A 45 11.82 -32.67 10.05
CA MET A 45 12.00 -33.98 9.46
C MET A 45 11.64 -35.20 10.31
N LEU A 46 11.58 -34.99 11.64
CA LEU A 46 11.62 -36.05 12.66
C LEU A 46 10.29 -36.80 12.83
N LYS A 47 9.27 -36.44 12.04
CA LYS A 47 7.97 -37.11 12.07
C LYS A 47 8.12 -38.57 11.63
N GLY A 48 7.70 -39.50 12.49
CA GLY A 48 7.77 -40.95 12.23
C GLY A 48 9.16 -41.59 12.36
N LYS A 49 10.14 -40.91 12.98
CA LYS A 49 11.50 -41.43 13.23
C LYS A 49 11.64 -42.06 14.62
N SER A 50 12.67 -42.90 14.79
CA SER A 50 12.98 -43.55 16.07
C SER A 50 13.38 -42.51 17.13
N ASP A 51 13.06 -42.81 18.39
CA ASP A 51 13.34 -41.88 19.49
C ASP A 51 14.83 -41.68 19.76
N ASP A 52 15.66 -42.69 19.49
CA ASP A 52 17.11 -42.59 19.65
C ASP A 52 17.73 -41.58 18.66
N PHE A 53 17.35 -41.69 17.39
CA PHE A 53 17.78 -40.74 16.36
C PHE A 53 17.26 -39.33 16.63
N ARG A 54 15.99 -39.21 17.07
CA ARG A 54 15.40 -37.93 17.44
C ARG A 54 16.17 -37.25 18.56
N LYS A 55 16.50 -37.99 19.64
CA LYS A 55 17.29 -37.46 20.76
C LYS A 55 18.66 -36.96 20.32
N LYS A 56 19.34 -37.68 19.43
CA LYS A 56 20.64 -37.27 18.87
C LYS A 56 20.56 -35.90 18.18
N ILE A 57 19.51 -35.67 17.38
CA ILE A 57 19.29 -34.38 16.73
C ILE A 57 18.92 -33.31 17.76
N GLU A 58 17.94 -33.57 18.64
CA GLU A 58 17.48 -32.62 19.67
C GLU A 58 18.63 -32.12 20.57
N GLN A 59 19.56 -33.01 20.95
CA GLN A 59 20.74 -32.68 21.77
C GLN A 59 21.74 -31.75 21.07
N SER A 60 21.68 -31.63 19.74
CA SER A 60 22.56 -30.74 19.00
C SER A 60 22.09 -29.27 18.98
N ARG A 61 20.88 -28.97 19.50
CA ARG A 61 20.27 -27.62 19.46
C ARG A 61 21.21 -26.53 19.97
N ASN A 62 21.92 -26.82 21.05
CA ASN A 62 22.75 -25.85 21.75
C ASN A 62 24.09 -25.53 21.05
N LYS A 63 24.37 -26.16 19.90
CA LYS A 63 25.54 -25.84 19.07
C LYS A 63 25.34 -24.60 18.20
N PHE A 64 24.12 -24.08 18.13
CA PHE A 64 23.74 -23.02 17.20
C PHE A 64 23.02 -21.90 17.95
N SER A 65 23.24 -20.65 17.54
CA SER A 65 22.44 -19.51 18.01
C SER A 65 21.39 -19.13 16.96
N ASN A 66 20.21 -18.75 17.42
CA ASN A 66 19.07 -18.38 16.60
C ASN A 66 18.78 -16.87 16.62
N ILE A 67 19.04 -16.20 15.51
CA ILE A 67 18.67 -14.79 15.31
C ILE A 67 17.32 -14.60 14.60
N TYR A 68 16.61 -15.69 14.27
CA TYR A 68 15.40 -15.66 13.43
C TYR A 68 14.14 -15.92 14.25
N LYS A 69 13.21 -14.95 14.26
CA LYS A 69 11.96 -15.02 15.03
C LYS A 69 11.04 -16.15 14.57
N ASP A 70 10.98 -16.43 13.27
CA ASP A 70 10.15 -17.51 12.71
C ASP A 70 10.66 -18.90 13.09
N ILE A 71 11.99 -19.07 13.20
CA ILE A 71 12.61 -20.30 13.73
C ILE A 71 12.32 -20.45 15.23
N LEU A 72 12.38 -19.35 15.99
CA LEU A 72 12.05 -19.32 17.42
C LEU A 72 10.62 -19.81 17.65
N GLU A 73 9.64 -19.19 16.98
CA GLU A 73 8.22 -19.56 17.08
C GLU A 73 7.99 -21.04 16.72
N TYR A 74 8.64 -21.52 15.67
CA TYR A 74 8.55 -22.91 15.25
C TYR A 74 9.13 -23.89 16.29
N LEU A 75 10.30 -23.59 16.83
CA LEU A 75 10.96 -24.45 17.83
C LEU A 75 10.21 -24.44 19.16
N VAL A 76 9.67 -23.29 19.59
CA VAL A 76 8.79 -23.21 20.77
C VAL A 76 7.59 -24.15 20.63
N LEU A 77 6.90 -24.12 19.48
CA LEU A 77 5.79 -25.04 19.21
C LEU A 77 6.26 -26.49 19.21
N TYR A 78 7.40 -26.79 18.60
CA TYR A 78 7.97 -28.14 18.61
C TYR A 78 8.22 -28.64 20.03
N TRP A 79 8.95 -27.89 20.86
CA TRP A 79 9.29 -28.28 22.23
C TRP A 79 8.07 -28.38 23.14
N ASP A 80 7.04 -27.56 22.90
CA ASP A 80 5.75 -27.66 23.60
C ASP A 80 5.07 -29.00 23.31
N THR A 81 5.06 -29.45 22.04
CA THR A 81 4.54 -30.80 21.71
C THR A 81 5.33 -31.94 22.36
N ARG A 82 6.59 -31.67 22.73
CA ARG A 82 7.50 -32.62 23.41
C ARG A 82 7.41 -32.53 24.93
N LEU A 83 6.65 -31.58 25.47
CA LEU A 83 6.57 -31.28 26.91
C LEU A 83 7.95 -30.97 27.51
N MET A 84 8.77 -30.20 26.79
CA MET A 84 10.13 -29.82 27.19
C MET A 84 10.23 -28.31 27.49
N PRO A 85 9.75 -27.84 28.66
CA PRO A 85 9.68 -26.41 28.97
C PRO A 85 11.05 -25.75 29.11
N GLU A 86 12.09 -26.47 29.53
CA GLU A 86 13.47 -25.95 29.59
C GLU A 86 13.98 -25.59 28.20
N ASN A 87 13.65 -26.40 27.19
CA ASN A 87 14.00 -26.12 25.81
C ASN A 87 13.23 -24.90 25.29
N ILE A 88 11.94 -24.78 25.63
CA ILE A 88 11.13 -23.61 25.26
C ILE A 88 11.76 -22.33 25.82
N LEU A 89 12.12 -22.33 27.12
CA LEU A 89 12.78 -21.18 27.74
C LEU A 89 14.10 -20.86 27.03
N TYR A 90 14.93 -21.87 26.78
CA TYR A 90 16.20 -21.70 26.08
C TYR A 90 16.03 -21.06 24.70
N GLU A 91 14.97 -21.37 23.94
CA GLU A 91 14.72 -20.73 22.65
C GLU A 91 14.54 -19.20 22.79
N TYR A 92 13.76 -18.75 23.78
CA TYR A 92 13.58 -17.32 24.06
C TYR A 92 14.89 -16.65 24.51
N GLU A 93 15.63 -17.32 25.38
CA GLU A 93 16.88 -16.79 25.91
C GLU A 93 17.97 -16.70 24.84
N ASP A 94 18.11 -17.69 23.95
CA ASP A 94 19.06 -17.67 22.83
C ASP A 94 18.72 -16.55 21.83
N TYR A 95 17.45 -16.39 21.47
CA TYR A 95 17.01 -15.33 20.56
C TYR A 95 17.21 -13.92 21.12
N LEU A 96 17.09 -13.76 22.44
CA LEU A 96 17.29 -12.48 23.13
C LEU A 96 18.72 -12.29 23.63
N GLU A 97 19.62 -13.23 23.36
CA GLU A 97 21.03 -13.22 23.79
C GLU A 97 21.19 -13.15 25.33
N ILE A 98 20.30 -13.82 26.07
CA ILE A 98 20.27 -13.87 27.55
C ILE A 98 21.06 -15.08 28.11
N THR A 99 21.49 -16.02 27.26
CA THR A 99 22.37 -17.14 27.67
C THR A 99 23.80 -16.94 27.20
N ALA A 100 24.79 -17.04 28.10
CA ALA A 100 26.20 -16.94 27.74
C ALA A 100 26.89 -18.30 27.52
N ASP A 101 26.30 -19.41 27.98
CA ASP A 101 26.98 -20.70 28.07
C ASP A 101 26.42 -21.78 27.12
N ASN A 102 25.42 -21.45 26.31
CA ASN A 102 24.77 -22.37 25.36
C ASN A 102 24.39 -23.72 26.02
N LYS A 103 23.84 -23.67 27.23
CA LYS A 103 23.36 -24.86 27.93
C LYS A 103 21.90 -24.72 28.32
N ILE A 104 21.14 -25.78 28.05
CA ILE A 104 19.78 -25.91 28.52
C ILE A 104 19.84 -26.25 30.01
N LYS A 105 19.39 -25.33 30.86
CA LYS A 105 19.39 -25.49 32.32
C LYS A 105 18.09 -26.16 32.77
N SER A 106 18.21 -27.06 33.75
CA SER A 106 17.05 -27.64 34.42
C SER A 106 16.67 -26.80 35.62
N TYR A 107 15.37 -26.53 35.75
CA TYR A 107 14.80 -25.78 36.87
C TYR A 107 13.98 -26.71 37.76
N GLU A 108 14.21 -26.66 39.08
CA GLU A 108 13.44 -27.44 40.06
C GLU A 108 12.02 -26.90 40.22
N ASN A 109 11.85 -25.57 40.24
CA ASN A 109 10.54 -24.93 40.35
C ASN A 109 9.83 -24.83 38.98
N LYS A 110 9.07 -25.87 38.64
CA LYS A 110 8.33 -25.95 37.37
C LYS A 110 7.20 -24.90 37.25
N ALA A 111 6.68 -24.39 38.37
CA ALA A 111 5.62 -23.39 38.36
C ALA A 111 6.15 -22.03 37.87
N LEU A 112 7.25 -21.57 38.46
CA LEU A 112 7.93 -20.33 38.05
C LEU A 112 8.48 -20.44 36.62
N LEU A 113 9.01 -21.59 36.23
CA LEU A 113 9.45 -21.84 34.85
C LEU A 113 8.30 -21.63 33.85
N LYS A 114 7.11 -22.16 34.14
CA LYS A 114 5.94 -22.02 33.27
C LYS A 114 5.46 -20.56 33.19
N GLU A 115 5.48 -19.86 34.32
CA GLU A 115 5.14 -18.43 34.38
C GLU A 115 6.11 -17.59 33.55
N LEU A 116 7.41 -17.86 33.69
CA LEU A 116 8.46 -17.19 32.92
C LEU A 116 8.29 -17.40 31.40
N ILE A 117 8.00 -18.63 30.96
CA ILE A 117 7.70 -18.94 29.55
C ILE A 117 6.47 -18.16 29.07
N GLN A 118 5.43 -18.04 29.90
CA GLN A 118 4.23 -17.27 29.56
C GLN A 118 4.54 -15.78 29.40
N LEU A 119 5.37 -15.21 30.29
CA LEU A 119 5.79 -13.82 30.15
C LEU A 119 6.61 -13.60 28.89
N TYR A 120 7.53 -14.51 28.55
CA TYR A 120 8.29 -14.44 27.30
C TYR A 120 7.41 -14.50 26.05
N SER A 121 6.36 -15.33 26.07
CA SER A 121 5.39 -15.39 24.96
C SER A 121 4.67 -14.06 24.76
N LYS A 122 4.35 -13.34 25.85
CA LYS A 122 3.78 -11.98 25.79
C LYS A 122 4.83 -10.95 25.35
N PHE A 123 6.04 -11.09 25.86
CA PHE A 123 7.17 -10.20 25.58
C PHE A 123 7.54 -10.15 24.09
N LEU A 124 7.54 -11.30 23.39
CA LEU A 124 7.79 -11.35 21.94
C LEU A 124 6.72 -10.65 21.09
N ILE A 125 5.52 -10.46 21.63
CA ILE A 125 4.41 -9.79 20.94
C ILE A 125 4.51 -8.29 21.16
N ASN A 126 4.62 -7.88 22.43
CA ASN A 126 4.72 -6.46 22.80
C ASN A 126 5.53 -6.30 24.10
N PRO A 127 6.83 -5.94 24.03
CA PRO A 127 7.64 -5.76 25.22
C PRO A 127 7.23 -4.48 25.97
N THR A 128 6.94 -4.59 27.26
CA THR A 128 6.58 -3.47 28.15
C THR A 128 7.52 -3.41 29.35
N GLU A 129 7.58 -2.26 30.02
CA GLU A 129 8.40 -2.09 31.22
C GLU A 129 8.01 -3.07 32.34
N ASP A 130 6.72 -3.33 32.50
CA ASP A 130 6.20 -4.29 33.48
C ASP A 130 6.66 -5.71 33.13
N LEU A 131 6.59 -6.13 31.86
CA LEU A 131 7.06 -7.45 31.43
C LEU A 131 8.58 -7.62 31.67
N TYR A 132 9.40 -6.59 31.42
CA TYR A 132 10.82 -6.64 31.77
C TYR A 132 11.02 -6.82 33.29
N SER A 133 10.23 -6.12 34.10
CA SER A 133 10.35 -6.16 35.56
C SER A 133 9.89 -7.51 36.13
N GLU A 134 8.80 -8.07 35.60
CA GLU A 134 8.28 -9.39 35.97
C GLU A 134 9.24 -10.51 35.55
N ILE A 135 9.79 -10.47 34.32
CA ILE A 135 10.78 -11.45 33.85
C ILE A 135 12.05 -11.40 34.72
N MET A 136 12.53 -10.19 35.04
CA MET A 136 13.69 -9.98 35.91
C MET A 136 13.44 -10.55 37.32
N GLN A 137 12.25 -10.34 37.88
CA GLN A 137 11.86 -10.87 39.19
C GLN A 137 11.82 -12.40 39.16
N LEU A 138 11.21 -13.01 38.14
CA LEU A 138 11.16 -14.47 38.02
C LEU A 138 12.54 -15.12 37.87
N TYR A 139 13.48 -14.50 37.16
CA TYR A 139 14.86 -14.99 37.16
C TYR A 139 15.52 -14.90 38.53
N THR A 140 15.26 -13.83 39.27
CA THR A 140 15.75 -13.68 40.66
C THR A 140 15.20 -14.78 41.56
N ASP A 141 13.89 -15.05 41.46
CA ASP A 141 13.21 -16.10 42.22
C ASP A 141 13.67 -17.52 41.85
N LEU A 142 14.14 -17.71 40.61
CA LEU A 142 14.79 -18.93 40.13
C LEU A 142 16.30 -19.01 40.47
N GLY A 143 16.87 -17.95 41.06
CA GLY A 143 18.29 -17.89 41.43
C GLY A 143 19.25 -17.56 40.27
N GLU A 144 18.73 -17.10 39.12
CA GLU A 144 19.48 -16.74 37.91
C GLU A 144 19.85 -15.26 37.88
N TYR A 145 20.69 -14.82 38.82
CA TYR A 145 21.03 -13.40 38.96
C TYR A 145 21.73 -12.79 37.73
N GLU A 146 22.53 -13.57 37.00
CA GLU A 146 23.18 -13.10 35.77
C GLU A 146 22.16 -12.80 34.66
N LYS A 147 21.18 -13.69 34.46
CA LYS A 147 20.08 -13.49 33.50
C LYS A 147 19.19 -12.32 33.90
N ALA A 148 18.89 -12.18 35.19
CA ALA A 148 18.17 -11.03 35.72
C ALA A 148 18.92 -9.71 35.43
N SER A 149 20.25 -9.69 35.59
CA SER A 149 21.08 -8.53 35.25
C SER A 149 21.03 -8.20 33.76
N MET A 150 21.11 -9.20 32.87
CA MET A 150 20.99 -9.00 31.43
C MET A 150 19.62 -8.41 31.04
N VAL A 151 18.53 -8.93 31.62
CA VAL A 151 17.17 -8.38 31.41
C VAL A 151 17.06 -6.94 31.94
N SER A 152 17.75 -6.60 33.04
CA SER A 152 17.84 -5.24 33.56
C SER A 152 18.57 -4.31 32.60
N ASP A 153 19.69 -4.74 32.00
CA ASP A 153 20.41 -3.96 31.00
C ASP A 153 19.59 -3.78 29.71
N MET A 154 18.86 -4.81 29.30
CA MET A 154 17.88 -4.73 28.21
C MET A 154 16.75 -3.75 28.56
N LYS A 155 16.24 -3.76 29.81
CA LYS A 155 15.25 -2.80 30.29
C LYS A 155 15.80 -1.38 30.24
N ASN A 156 17.01 -1.14 30.71
CA ASN A 156 17.66 0.17 30.68
C ASN A 156 17.88 0.67 29.25
N SER A 157 18.27 -0.22 28.33
CA SER A 157 18.41 0.08 26.90
C SER A 157 17.06 0.31 26.22
N PHE A 158 16.04 -0.45 26.59
CA PHE A 158 14.66 -0.24 26.15
C PHE A 158 14.14 1.11 26.65
N MET A 159 14.42 1.47 27.90
CA MET A 159 14.02 2.75 28.50
C MET A 159 14.82 3.92 27.91
N SER A 160 16.11 3.77 27.61
CA SER A 160 16.92 4.80 26.94
C SER A 160 16.50 4.99 25.48
N ASN A 161 16.19 3.89 24.77
CA ASN A 161 15.59 3.92 23.44
C ASN A 161 14.16 4.50 23.47
N LYS A 162 13.37 4.23 24.53
CA LYS A 162 12.07 4.86 24.77
C LYS A 162 12.25 6.34 25.04
N VAL A 163 13.27 6.78 25.79
CA VAL A 163 13.61 8.20 25.98
C VAL A 163 14.04 8.87 24.68
N ASN A 164 14.81 8.19 23.81
CA ASN A 164 15.17 8.67 22.47
C ASN A 164 13.99 8.66 21.48
N ARG A 165 13.07 7.68 21.58
CA ARG A 165 11.79 7.59 20.83
C ARG A 165 10.70 8.51 21.39
N ASN A 166 10.84 8.96 22.64
CA ASN A 166 9.94 9.89 23.32
C ASN A 166 10.36 11.35 23.08
N LYS A 167 10.92 11.67 21.92
CA LYS A 167 10.93 13.07 21.46
C LYS A 167 9.52 13.61 21.28
N ILE A 168 8.55 12.73 21.03
CA ILE A 168 7.13 13.08 20.93
C ILE A 168 6.42 12.59 22.18
N LYS A 169 6.18 13.52 23.11
CA LYS A 169 5.21 13.37 24.19
C LYS A 169 4.04 14.29 23.87
N PHE A 170 2.85 13.72 23.73
CA PHE A 170 1.62 14.50 23.81
C PHE A 170 1.31 14.64 25.29
N ASP A 171 1.35 15.87 25.80
CA ASP A 171 0.91 16.15 27.17
C ASP A 171 -0.61 15.97 27.21
N GLU A 172 -1.12 15.10 28.10
CA GLU A 172 -2.58 14.92 28.27
C GLU A 172 -3.21 16.15 28.95
N ASN A 173 -2.39 17.05 29.50
CA ASN A 173 -2.86 18.33 29.96
C ASN A 173 -3.27 19.19 28.75
N LYS A 174 -4.55 19.58 28.70
CA LYS A 174 -5.01 20.66 27.82
C LYS A 174 -4.11 21.86 28.05
N HIS A 175 -3.17 22.09 27.14
CA HIS A 175 -2.58 23.40 27.00
C HIS A 175 -3.71 24.30 26.50
N ASP A 176 -4.36 25.02 27.42
CA ASP A 176 -5.00 26.28 27.10
C ASP A 176 -3.87 27.23 26.66
N SER A 177 -3.37 27.02 25.44
CA SER A 177 -2.47 27.99 24.84
C SER A 177 -3.35 29.21 24.54
N GLU A 178 -3.11 30.32 25.24
CA GLU A 178 -3.66 31.64 24.91
C GLU A 178 -3.14 32.17 23.56
N TYR A 179 -2.66 31.30 22.68
CA TYR A 179 -2.11 31.65 21.39
C TYR A 179 -3.21 32.21 20.49
N LYS A 180 -3.14 33.52 20.25
CA LYS A 180 -3.97 34.22 19.28
C LYS A 180 -3.22 34.28 17.96
N TRP A 181 -3.83 33.71 16.94
CA TRP A 181 -3.33 33.77 15.57
C TRP A 181 -3.27 35.23 15.07
N ASN A 182 -2.37 35.49 14.14
CA ASN A 182 -2.15 36.79 13.50
C ASN A 182 -2.12 36.66 11.96
N GLU A 183 -1.92 37.77 11.24
CA GLU A 183 -1.88 37.79 9.77
C GLU A 183 -0.73 36.97 9.16
N SER A 184 0.39 36.83 9.88
CA SER A 184 1.50 35.98 9.42
C SER A 184 1.14 34.50 9.50
N ASP A 185 0.32 34.09 10.47
CA ASP A 185 -0.14 32.71 10.61
C ASP A 185 -1.10 32.33 9.48
N ILE A 186 -1.97 33.27 9.08
CA ILE A 186 -2.84 33.10 7.91
C ILE A 186 -1.99 32.90 6.65
N SER A 187 -0.94 33.70 6.50
CA SER A 187 -0.02 33.58 5.36
C SER A 187 0.72 32.24 5.35
N LEU A 188 1.17 31.77 6.52
CA LEU A 188 1.78 30.46 6.69
C LEU A 188 0.80 29.33 6.38
N PHE A 189 -0.43 29.42 6.87
CA PHE A 189 -1.48 28.42 6.63
C PHE A 189 -1.76 28.29 5.13
N ILE A 190 -1.93 29.43 4.45
CA ILE A 190 -2.11 29.46 2.99
C ILE A 190 -0.92 28.81 2.29
N ASN A 191 0.30 29.15 2.71
CA ASN A 191 1.52 28.66 2.08
C ASN A 191 1.72 27.14 2.23
N PHE A 192 1.32 26.55 3.36
CA PHE A 192 1.57 25.14 3.64
C PHE A 192 0.40 24.21 3.30
N PHE A 193 -0.84 24.66 3.51
CA PHE A 193 -2.01 23.77 3.47
C PHE A 193 -2.89 23.97 2.23
N ILE A 194 -2.76 25.08 1.48
CA ILE A 194 -3.61 25.30 0.31
C ILE A 194 -3.03 24.62 -0.92
N GLY A 195 -3.69 23.54 -1.35
CA GLY A 195 -3.36 22.80 -2.55
C GLY A 195 -4.00 23.42 -3.80
N ARG A 196 -5.25 23.01 -4.08
CA ARG A 196 -6.06 23.47 -5.22
C ARG A 196 -6.44 24.93 -5.03
N GLU A 197 -6.10 25.73 -6.04
CA GLU A 197 -6.13 27.19 -5.97
C GLU A 197 -7.45 27.82 -6.43
N ASP A 198 -8.30 27.09 -7.13
CA ASP A 198 -9.54 27.59 -7.76
C ASP A 198 -10.83 27.30 -6.96
N THR A 199 -10.75 26.49 -5.89
CA THR A 199 -11.94 26.03 -5.16
C THR A 199 -11.61 25.52 -3.76
N TYR A 200 -12.59 25.62 -2.86
CA TYR A 200 -12.58 24.99 -1.53
C TYR A 200 -13.94 24.41 -1.20
N ALA A 201 -14.03 23.71 -0.07
CA ALA A 201 -15.26 23.13 0.43
C ALA A 201 -15.61 23.74 1.80
N ILE A 202 -16.90 23.86 2.10
CA ILE A 202 -17.42 24.23 3.41
C ILE A 202 -18.22 23.05 3.96
N ASP A 203 -17.91 22.62 5.19
CA ASP A 203 -18.73 21.66 5.91
C ASP A 203 -19.88 22.39 6.61
N ASN A 204 -21.11 22.09 6.21
CA ASN A 204 -22.33 22.63 6.81
C ASN A 204 -22.97 21.57 7.72
N ILE A 205 -23.08 21.89 9.01
CA ILE A 205 -23.76 21.07 10.00
C ILE A 205 -25.23 21.52 10.09
N PHE A 206 -26.16 20.69 9.61
CA PHE A 206 -27.59 20.90 9.85
C PHE A 206 -28.01 20.26 11.19
N GLU A 207 -29.01 20.85 11.86
CA GLU A 207 -29.62 20.37 13.13
C GLU A 207 -30.02 18.88 13.10
N ASN A 208 -30.23 18.31 11.90
CA ASN A 208 -30.63 16.91 11.69
C ASN A 208 -29.46 15.94 11.38
N SER A 209 -28.23 16.29 11.79
CA SER A 209 -27.07 15.37 11.81
C SER A 209 -26.57 14.87 10.44
N ARG A 210 -26.99 15.50 9.33
CA ARG A 210 -26.41 15.24 8.01
C ARG A 210 -25.44 16.35 7.64
N ASN A 211 -24.15 16.05 7.73
CA ASN A 211 -23.11 16.93 7.20
C ASN A 211 -23.25 17.01 5.68
N THR A 212 -23.35 18.22 5.15
CA THR A 212 -23.29 18.47 3.71
C THR A 212 -22.06 19.27 3.41
N VAL A 213 -21.21 18.74 2.52
CA VAL A 213 -20.03 19.44 2.04
C VAL A 213 -20.42 20.22 0.78
N GLU A 214 -20.38 21.54 0.87
CA GLU A 214 -20.64 22.44 -0.25
C GLU A 214 -19.33 22.86 -0.90
N GLN A 215 -19.21 22.70 -2.22
CA GLN A 215 -18.05 23.15 -2.96
C GLN A 215 -18.24 24.60 -3.41
N VAL A 216 -17.31 25.48 -3.03
CA VAL A 216 -17.25 26.87 -3.44
C VAL A 216 -16.21 27.03 -4.55
N MET A 217 -16.65 27.52 -5.71
CA MET A 217 -15.82 27.70 -6.93
C MET A 217 -15.05 29.02 -6.91
N GLU A 218 -14.38 29.30 -5.79
CA GLU A 218 -13.58 30.50 -5.56
C GLU A 218 -12.22 30.15 -4.95
N PRO A 219 -11.17 30.96 -5.17
CA PRO A 219 -9.88 30.74 -4.54
C PRO A 219 -9.95 30.94 -3.03
N VAL A 220 -9.17 30.15 -2.28
CA VAL A 220 -9.01 30.38 -0.83
C VAL A 220 -8.18 31.63 -0.60
N ASN A 221 -8.82 32.67 -0.07
CA ASN A 221 -8.17 33.93 0.30
C ASN A 221 -8.03 34.05 1.83
N ALA A 222 -7.34 35.10 2.28
CA ALA A 222 -7.11 35.35 3.70
C ALA A 222 -8.40 35.47 4.52
N GLU A 223 -9.48 35.98 3.93
CA GLU A 223 -10.77 36.13 4.60
C GLU A 223 -11.43 34.78 4.89
N VAL A 224 -11.36 33.84 3.94
CA VAL A 224 -11.85 32.46 4.16
C VAL A 224 -11.11 31.80 5.33
N ILE A 225 -9.79 31.98 5.42
CA ILE A 225 -8.98 31.43 6.53
C ILE A 225 -9.32 32.12 7.85
N LYS A 226 -9.53 33.43 7.87
CA LYS A 226 -9.96 34.16 9.09
C LYS A 226 -11.27 33.61 9.63
N ARG A 227 -12.28 33.49 8.77
CA ARG A 227 -13.59 32.94 9.13
C ARG A 227 -13.47 31.49 9.63
N HIS A 228 -12.56 30.71 9.05
CA HIS A 228 -12.26 29.37 9.52
C HIS A 228 -11.63 29.36 10.92
N PHE A 229 -10.61 30.20 11.17
CA PHE A 229 -9.94 30.32 12.47
C PHE A 229 -10.84 30.90 13.56
N MET A 230 -11.83 31.72 13.19
CA MET A 230 -12.87 32.22 14.09
C MET A 230 -13.94 31.15 14.41
N GLY A 231 -13.95 30.02 13.70
CA GLY A 231 -14.96 28.97 13.84
C GLY A 231 -16.31 29.31 13.20
N GLU A 232 -16.38 30.37 12.38
CA GLU A 232 -17.60 30.75 11.65
C GLU A 232 -17.92 29.75 10.53
N ILE A 233 -16.88 29.16 9.93
CA ILE A 233 -16.97 28.13 8.91
C ILE A 233 -15.95 27.02 9.15
N THR A 234 -16.25 25.82 8.66
CA THR A 234 -15.26 24.74 8.56
C THR A 234 -14.87 24.59 7.09
N ALA A 235 -13.74 25.19 6.70
CA ALA A 235 -13.26 25.15 5.34
C ALA A 235 -12.34 23.92 5.13
N ALA A 236 -12.52 23.22 4.02
CA ALA A 236 -11.66 22.13 3.57
C ALA A 236 -11.03 22.47 2.22
N THR A 237 -9.78 22.09 2.04
CA THR A 237 -9.03 22.31 0.79
C THR A 237 -8.73 20.99 0.10
N TYR A 238 -8.58 21.03 -1.22
CA TYR A 238 -8.16 19.86 -1.99
C TYR A 238 -6.63 19.83 -2.08
N VAL A 239 -6.01 18.75 -1.63
CA VAL A 239 -4.55 18.57 -1.54
C VAL A 239 -3.85 18.71 -2.90
N GLN A 240 -4.50 18.25 -3.97
CA GLN A 240 -3.94 18.18 -5.32
C GLN A 240 -4.41 19.35 -6.20
N ARG A 241 -3.46 20.00 -6.88
CA ARG A 241 -3.73 21.01 -7.91
C ARG A 241 -4.24 20.42 -9.23
N SER A 242 -4.83 21.27 -10.06
CA SER A 242 -5.33 20.93 -11.40
C SER A 242 -4.25 20.33 -12.31
N ASN A 243 -2.99 20.72 -12.14
CA ASN A 243 -1.82 20.19 -12.87
C ASN A 243 -1.22 18.91 -12.24
N SER A 244 -1.90 18.29 -11.27
CA SER A 244 -1.44 17.07 -10.58
C SER A 244 -0.14 17.22 -9.79
N THR A 245 0.05 18.36 -9.14
CA THR A 245 1.09 18.56 -8.11
C THR A 245 0.48 18.78 -6.73
N SER A 246 1.27 18.56 -5.68
CA SER A 246 0.93 18.93 -4.31
C SER A 246 2.17 19.41 -3.56
N LYS A 247 1.94 20.19 -2.49
CA LYS A 247 2.97 20.76 -1.63
C LYS A 247 3.10 20.04 -0.30
N TYR A 248 2.19 19.12 0.00
CA TYR A 248 2.29 18.28 1.18
C TYR A 248 1.68 16.91 0.93
N MET A 249 2.01 15.98 1.83
CA MET A 249 1.35 14.70 1.99
C MET A 249 0.91 14.58 3.44
N VAL A 250 -0.28 14.02 3.65
CA VAL A 250 -0.76 13.63 4.96
C VAL A 250 -1.01 12.12 4.95
N MET A 251 -0.56 11.44 6.00
CA MET A 251 -0.83 10.03 6.22
C MET A 251 -1.62 9.90 7.51
N ASP A 252 -2.81 9.28 7.41
CA ASP A 252 -3.71 9.09 8.53
C ASP A 252 -3.48 7.70 9.14
N ILE A 253 -3.02 7.67 10.39
CA ILE A 253 -2.82 6.44 11.15
C ILE A 253 -3.99 6.33 12.13
N ASP A 254 -5.09 5.79 11.62
CA ASP A 254 -6.36 5.68 12.33
C ASP A 254 -6.56 4.30 12.97
N ILE A 255 -7.15 4.31 14.17
CA ILE A 255 -7.75 3.11 14.77
C ILE A 255 -8.96 2.71 13.92
N SER A 256 -9.04 1.41 13.58
CA SER A 256 -10.13 0.90 12.75
C SER A 256 -11.51 1.24 13.33
N LYS A 257 -12.46 1.64 12.47
CA LYS A 257 -13.84 1.97 12.89
C LYS A 257 -14.51 0.84 13.67
N LYS A 258 -14.18 -0.43 13.38
CA LYS A 258 -14.69 -1.59 14.12
C LYS A 258 -14.29 -1.52 15.60
N VAL A 259 -13.03 -1.21 15.87
CA VAL A 259 -12.50 -1.04 17.23
C VAL A 259 -13.18 0.16 17.91
N LEU A 260 -13.36 1.27 17.21
CA LEU A 260 -14.04 2.47 17.74
C LEU A 260 -15.52 2.23 18.10
N ILE A 261 -16.19 1.31 17.41
CA ILE A 261 -17.59 0.93 17.72
C ILE A 261 -17.65 0.00 18.92
N LEU A 262 -16.66 -0.90 19.07
CA LEU A 262 -16.64 -1.91 20.12
C LEU A 262 -16.12 -1.38 21.46
N HIS A 263 -15.20 -0.42 21.42
CA HIS A 263 -14.54 0.14 22.60
C HIS A 263 -14.83 1.64 22.70
N PRO A 264 -15.58 2.07 23.73
CA PRO A 264 -15.88 3.49 23.94
C PRO A 264 -14.62 4.34 24.05
N TYR A 265 -14.72 5.60 23.60
CA TYR A 265 -13.63 6.56 23.73
C TYR A 265 -13.23 6.72 25.21
N GLY A 266 -11.93 6.56 25.48
CA GLY A 266 -11.36 6.66 26.84
C GLY A 266 -11.28 5.33 27.61
N SER A 267 -11.79 4.21 27.07
CA SER A 267 -11.59 2.89 27.68
C SER A 267 -10.10 2.47 27.64
N GLU A 268 -9.69 1.57 28.52
CA GLU A 268 -8.30 1.05 28.53
C GLU A 268 -7.94 0.36 27.21
N GLU A 269 -8.87 -0.35 26.60
CA GLU A 269 -8.66 -0.99 25.30
C GLU A 269 -8.48 0.04 24.19
N PHE A 270 -9.29 1.11 24.18
CA PHE A 270 -9.11 2.22 23.23
C PHE A 270 -7.73 2.87 23.39
N LYS A 271 -7.28 3.11 24.64
CA LYS A 271 -5.93 3.64 24.91
C LYS A 271 -4.84 2.71 24.37
N SER A 272 -4.98 1.39 24.57
CA SER A 272 -4.03 0.41 24.03
C SER A 272 -3.96 0.44 22.50
N TYR A 273 -5.09 0.61 21.81
CA TYR A 273 -5.08 0.78 20.34
C TYR A 273 -4.47 2.12 19.90
N LYS A 274 -4.68 3.19 20.67
CA LYS A 274 -4.04 4.49 20.43
C LYS A 274 -2.53 4.43 20.61
N GLU A 275 -2.05 3.70 21.62
CA GLU A 275 -0.61 3.42 21.80
C GLU A 275 -0.02 2.63 20.62
N LYS A 276 -0.72 1.61 20.13
CA LYS A 276 -0.29 0.88 18.92
C LYS A 276 -0.20 1.77 17.69
N ALA A 277 -1.17 2.67 17.52
CA ALA A 277 -1.13 3.66 16.44
C ALA A 277 0.10 4.59 16.59
N LEU A 278 0.41 5.01 17.82
CA LEU A 278 1.60 5.82 18.11
C LEU A 278 2.90 5.08 17.80
N ASP A 279 2.99 3.78 18.08
CA ASP A 279 4.16 2.98 17.74
C ASP A 279 4.38 2.88 16.22
N ILE A 280 3.30 2.73 15.45
CA ILE A 280 3.35 2.78 13.98
C ILE A 280 3.87 4.14 13.51
N VAL A 281 3.34 5.24 14.08
CA VAL A 281 3.76 6.60 13.76
C VAL A 281 5.26 6.81 14.04
N LYS A 282 5.77 6.33 15.18
CA LYS A 282 7.20 6.39 15.53
C LYS A 282 8.07 5.62 14.54
N ASN A 283 7.62 4.44 14.11
CA ASN A 283 8.33 3.65 13.12
C ASN A 283 8.34 4.36 11.75
N MET A 284 7.21 4.91 11.33
CA MET A 284 7.08 5.70 10.10
C MET A 284 8.00 6.93 10.13
N GLU A 285 8.03 7.67 11.25
CA GLU A 285 8.92 8.82 11.42
C GLU A 285 10.39 8.42 11.23
N SER A 286 10.82 7.31 11.84
CA SER A 286 12.19 6.82 11.69
C SER A 286 12.54 6.46 10.24
N GLU A 287 11.62 5.84 9.48
CA GLU A 287 11.84 5.55 8.06
C GLU A 287 11.90 6.81 7.21
N ILE A 288 11.08 7.81 7.53
CA ILE A 288 11.08 9.12 6.86
C ILE A 288 12.40 9.87 7.15
N GLU A 289 12.88 9.84 8.38
CA GLU A 289 14.16 10.45 8.78
C GLU A 289 15.35 9.82 8.05
N LYS A 290 15.33 8.50 7.82
CA LYS A 290 16.38 7.80 7.03
C LYS A 290 16.46 8.30 5.58
N LEU A 291 15.36 8.82 5.04
CA LEU A 291 15.32 9.45 3.72
C LEU A 291 15.80 10.92 3.74
N GLY A 292 16.20 11.43 4.91
CA GLY A 292 16.56 12.85 5.10
C GLY A 292 15.35 13.78 5.08
N LEU A 293 14.14 13.25 5.26
CA LEU A 293 12.91 14.02 5.31
C LEU A 293 12.48 14.25 6.75
N LYS A 294 11.64 15.27 6.96
CA LYS A 294 11.06 15.60 8.26
C LYS A 294 9.54 15.57 8.18
N CYS A 295 8.90 14.92 9.14
CA CYS A 295 7.45 14.94 9.30
C CYS A 295 7.01 15.69 10.57
N TYR A 296 5.74 16.08 10.60
CA TYR A 296 5.08 16.71 11.74
C TYR A 296 3.88 15.85 12.13
N ILE A 297 3.78 15.52 13.41
CA ILE A 297 2.79 14.56 13.91
C ILE A 297 1.76 15.32 14.74
N GLU A 298 0.49 15.11 14.41
CA GLU A 298 -0.68 15.69 15.08
C GLU A 298 -1.51 14.56 15.70
N ASP A 299 -1.82 14.66 16.99
CA ASP A 299 -2.85 13.82 17.62
C ASP A 299 -4.23 14.39 17.26
N THR A 300 -5.01 13.61 16.51
CA THR A 300 -6.37 14.00 16.08
C THR A 300 -7.36 14.12 17.25
N GLY A 301 -6.94 13.71 18.44
CA GLY A 301 -7.76 13.54 19.63
C GLY A 301 -8.58 12.26 19.55
N HIS A 302 -9.29 12.06 18.44
CA HIS A 302 -10.39 11.11 18.37
C HIS A 302 -10.04 9.72 17.82
N ARG A 303 -9.36 9.63 16.67
CA ARG A 303 -9.22 8.36 15.93
C ARG A 303 -7.80 7.82 15.85
N GLY A 304 -6.81 8.71 15.93
CA GLY A 304 -5.43 8.34 15.72
C GLY A 304 -4.55 9.57 15.49
N TYR A 305 -3.61 9.47 14.56
CA TYR A 305 -2.62 10.50 14.31
C TYR A 305 -2.57 10.89 12.83
N HIS A 306 -2.34 12.17 12.55
CA HIS A 306 -1.95 12.63 11.22
C HIS A 306 -0.44 12.85 11.17
N MET A 307 0.20 12.31 10.14
CA MET A 307 1.60 12.59 9.84
C MET A 307 1.70 13.46 8.60
N TRP A 308 2.16 14.70 8.79
CA TRP A 308 2.29 15.72 7.76
C TRP A 308 3.73 15.81 7.23
N LEU A 309 3.88 15.80 5.92
CA LEU A 309 5.13 16.01 5.19
C LEU A 309 4.96 17.21 4.26
N PHE A 310 5.74 18.27 4.48
CA PHE A 310 5.70 19.49 3.65
C PHE A 310 6.89 19.54 2.71
N PHE A 311 6.63 19.83 1.44
CA PHE A 311 7.64 19.98 0.40
C PHE A 311 7.93 21.47 0.16
N GLY A 312 9.21 21.79 -0.08
CA GLY A 312 9.61 23.15 -0.45
C GLY A 312 9.08 23.58 -1.83
N GLU A 313 8.81 22.60 -2.70
CA GLU A 313 8.34 22.81 -4.08
C GLU A 313 7.06 22.02 -4.35
N TRP A 314 6.39 22.34 -5.47
CA TRP A 314 5.23 21.60 -5.95
C TRP A 314 5.67 20.28 -6.57
N ILE A 315 5.47 19.19 -5.84
CA ILE A 315 5.88 17.85 -6.28
C ILE A 315 4.76 17.21 -7.10
N PRO A 316 5.05 16.66 -8.29
CA PRO A 316 4.08 15.85 -9.03
C PRO A 316 3.58 14.69 -8.18
N VAL A 317 2.25 14.55 -8.09
CA VAL A 317 1.56 13.58 -7.21
C VAL A 317 2.04 12.15 -7.42
N ARG A 318 2.48 11.80 -8.64
CA ARG A 318 3.08 10.47 -8.92
C ARG A 318 4.28 10.14 -8.02
N TYR A 319 5.13 11.12 -7.70
CA TYR A 319 6.31 10.92 -6.86
C TYR A 319 5.94 10.87 -5.39
N ILE A 320 4.91 11.64 -4.99
CA ILE A 320 4.35 11.58 -3.64
C ILE A 320 3.75 10.19 -3.39
N HIS A 321 3.00 9.64 -4.34
CA HIS A 321 2.50 8.27 -4.25
C HIS A 321 3.64 7.24 -4.16
N MET A 322 4.69 7.37 -4.99
CA MET A 322 5.86 6.48 -4.90
C MET A 322 6.55 6.54 -3.52
N LEU A 323 6.63 7.72 -2.92
CA LEU A 323 7.16 7.90 -1.57
C LEU A 323 6.23 7.24 -0.53
N ALA A 324 4.92 7.46 -0.62
CA ALA A 324 3.92 6.83 0.24
C ALA A 324 4.00 5.30 0.16
N ASP A 325 4.09 4.74 -1.05
CA ASP A 325 4.19 3.30 -1.29
C ASP A 325 5.49 2.73 -0.72
N TYR A 326 6.61 3.45 -0.86
CA TYR A 326 7.90 3.07 -0.28
C TYR A 326 7.82 3.00 1.26
N ILE A 327 7.28 4.05 1.89
CA ILE A 327 7.08 4.09 3.35
C ILE A 327 6.16 2.95 3.76
N GLN A 328 5.03 2.77 3.06
CA GLN A 328 4.06 1.72 3.37
C GLN A 328 4.67 0.32 3.27
N LYS A 329 5.48 0.03 2.24
CA LYS A 329 6.12 -1.29 2.06
C LYS A 329 7.15 -1.62 3.14
N ASN A 330 7.93 -0.62 3.59
CA ASN A 330 8.92 -0.84 4.63
C ASN A 330 8.29 -1.05 6.01
N ILE A 331 7.12 -0.45 6.25
CA ILE A 331 6.39 -0.60 7.51
C ILE A 331 5.47 -1.83 7.50
N PHE A 332 4.84 -2.11 6.36
CA PHE A 332 3.90 -3.22 6.16
C PHE A 332 4.32 -4.06 4.94
N PRO A 333 5.33 -4.94 5.08
CA PRO A 333 5.76 -5.79 3.98
C PRO A 333 4.60 -6.66 3.46
N ASP A 334 4.55 -6.86 2.15
CA ASP A 334 3.50 -7.62 1.48
C ASP A 334 3.48 -9.08 1.95
N GLU A 335 2.57 -9.43 2.85
CA GLU A 335 2.22 -10.83 3.08
C GLU A 335 1.44 -11.37 1.88
N GLU A 336 2.03 -12.29 1.11
CA GLU A 336 1.39 -13.10 0.06
C GLU A 336 0.38 -14.14 0.63
N ASP A 337 -0.28 -13.83 1.74
CA ASP A 337 -1.11 -14.80 2.41
C ASP A 337 -2.51 -14.85 1.79
N ILE A 338 -2.73 -15.82 0.91
CA ILE A 338 -4.05 -16.12 0.32
C ILE A 338 -4.91 -16.92 1.33
N SER A 339 -4.31 -17.47 2.41
CA SER A 339 -5.05 -18.26 3.40
C SER A 339 -6.05 -17.44 4.22
N ILE A 340 -5.95 -16.10 4.18
CA ILE A 340 -6.90 -15.17 4.77
C ILE A 340 -8.34 -15.36 4.25
N PHE A 341 -8.50 -15.94 3.05
CA PHE A 341 -9.80 -16.21 2.45
C PHE A 341 -10.37 -17.59 2.82
N GLY A 342 -9.70 -18.33 3.70
CA GLY A 342 -10.11 -19.67 4.12
C GLY A 342 -10.06 -20.71 2.99
N LYS A 343 -10.83 -21.79 3.16
CA LYS A 343 -10.92 -22.85 2.16
C LYS A 343 -11.78 -22.37 0.98
N THR A 344 -11.13 -22.03 -0.12
CA THR A 344 -11.79 -21.61 -1.37
C THR A 344 -11.66 -22.67 -2.46
N ASP A 345 -12.51 -22.59 -3.48
CA ASP A 345 -12.49 -23.49 -4.64
C ASP A 345 -11.12 -23.46 -5.36
N GLU A 346 -10.73 -24.58 -5.97
CA GLU A 346 -9.46 -24.70 -6.68
C GLU A 346 -9.34 -23.65 -7.81
N ALA A 347 -10.43 -23.40 -8.53
CA ALA A 347 -10.46 -22.43 -9.60
C ALA A 347 -10.11 -21.01 -9.06
N ILE A 348 -10.67 -20.64 -7.91
CA ILE A 348 -10.43 -19.34 -7.25
C ILE A 348 -8.96 -19.22 -6.84
N ASN A 349 -8.40 -20.27 -6.22
CA ASN A 349 -7.00 -20.33 -5.84
C ASN A 349 -6.06 -20.20 -7.05
N GLN A 350 -6.42 -20.79 -8.19
CA GLN A 350 -5.65 -20.63 -9.42
C GLN A 350 -5.65 -19.18 -9.92
N VAL A 351 -6.76 -18.45 -9.82
CA VAL A 351 -6.80 -17.02 -10.17
C VAL A 351 -5.94 -16.20 -9.20
N LEU A 352 -6.11 -16.39 -7.89
CA LEU A 352 -5.37 -15.62 -6.87
C LEU A 352 -3.86 -15.88 -6.95
N SER A 353 -3.44 -17.12 -7.21
CA SER A 353 -2.01 -17.48 -7.35
C SER A 353 -1.37 -16.99 -8.66
N LYS A 354 -2.15 -16.83 -9.75
CA LYS A 354 -1.59 -16.47 -11.08
C LYS A 354 -1.91 -15.05 -11.53
N CYS A 355 -2.82 -14.34 -10.87
CA CYS A 355 -3.20 -12.97 -11.18
C CYS A 355 -2.89 -12.02 -10.01
N ASN A 356 -1.75 -11.34 -10.09
CA ASN A 356 -1.31 -10.38 -9.07
C ASN A 356 -2.34 -9.27 -8.81
N LEU A 357 -3.01 -8.80 -9.87
CA LEU A 357 -4.05 -7.77 -9.76
C LEU A 357 -5.26 -8.26 -8.93
N MET A 358 -5.77 -9.46 -9.20
CA MET A 358 -6.91 -10.00 -8.45
C MET A 358 -6.53 -10.31 -7.01
N ARG A 359 -5.32 -10.83 -6.78
CA ARG A 359 -4.78 -11.03 -5.44
C ARG A 359 -4.74 -9.72 -4.65
N TYR A 360 -4.16 -8.68 -5.26
CA TYR A 360 -4.09 -7.35 -4.67
C TYR A 360 -5.47 -6.80 -4.32
N LEU A 361 -6.44 -6.86 -5.24
CA LEU A 361 -7.79 -6.35 -4.97
C LEU A 361 -8.50 -7.11 -3.84
N CYS A 362 -8.38 -8.44 -3.81
CA CYS A 362 -8.95 -9.24 -2.72
C CYS A 362 -8.28 -8.94 -1.38
N GLN A 363 -6.95 -8.82 -1.35
CA GLN A 363 -6.20 -8.48 -0.14
C GLN A 363 -6.47 -7.04 0.32
N LYS A 364 -6.66 -6.11 -0.61
CA LYS A 364 -7.08 -4.74 -0.32
C LYS A 364 -8.44 -4.71 0.37
N ALA A 365 -9.40 -5.50 -0.09
CA ALA A 365 -10.70 -5.61 0.56
C ALA A 365 -10.56 -6.08 2.02
N TYR A 366 -9.73 -7.10 2.26
CA TYR A 366 -9.45 -7.63 3.59
C TYR A 366 -8.72 -6.63 4.51
N LYS A 367 -7.61 -6.04 4.03
CA LYS A 367 -6.73 -5.17 4.82
C LYS A 367 -7.37 -3.81 5.13
N THR A 368 -8.05 -3.22 4.15
CA THR A 368 -8.55 -1.83 4.25
C THR A 368 -10.04 -1.74 4.57
N GLY A 369 -10.78 -2.85 4.42
CA GLY A 369 -12.24 -2.84 4.50
C GLY A 369 -12.92 -2.02 3.40
N TYR A 370 -12.21 -1.70 2.32
CA TYR A 370 -12.70 -0.82 1.26
C TYR A 370 -12.30 -1.29 -0.15
N LEU A 371 -13.26 -1.19 -1.06
CA LEU A 371 -13.06 -1.27 -2.50
C LEU A 371 -13.91 -0.20 -3.18
N SER A 372 -13.33 0.53 -4.13
CA SER A 372 -14.08 1.44 -5.00
C SER A 372 -15.09 0.67 -5.86
N HIS A 373 -16.10 1.38 -6.40
CA HIS A 373 -17.12 0.75 -7.25
C HIS A 373 -16.51 -0.03 -8.44
N PHE A 374 -15.51 0.54 -9.10
CA PHE A 374 -14.82 -0.11 -10.22
C PHE A 374 -14.02 -1.35 -9.80
N GLU A 375 -13.40 -1.35 -8.62
CA GLU A 375 -12.70 -2.52 -8.06
C GLU A 375 -13.67 -3.64 -7.71
N ARG A 376 -14.84 -3.30 -7.15
CA ARG A 376 -15.90 -4.27 -6.88
C ARG A 376 -16.38 -4.95 -8.15
N LEU A 377 -16.59 -4.17 -9.22
CA LEU A 377 -16.96 -4.70 -10.53
C LEU A 377 -15.85 -5.58 -11.11
N SER A 378 -14.58 -5.23 -10.95
CA SER A 378 -13.46 -6.05 -11.42
C SER A 378 -13.40 -7.42 -10.71
N VAL A 379 -13.61 -7.45 -9.39
CA VAL A 379 -13.72 -8.70 -8.62
C VAL A 379 -14.92 -9.52 -9.11
N LEU A 380 -16.09 -8.89 -9.25
CA LEU A 380 -17.32 -9.54 -9.74
C LEU A 380 -17.15 -10.12 -11.15
N TYR A 381 -16.61 -9.35 -12.09
CA TYR A 381 -16.46 -9.74 -13.50
C TYR A 381 -15.36 -10.78 -13.74
N VAL A 382 -14.61 -11.12 -12.70
CA VAL A 382 -13.71 -12.28 -12.69
C VAL A 382 -14.36 -13.43 -11.94
N PHE A 383 -14.55 -13.32 -10.63
CA PHE A 383 -14.97 -14.46 -9.82
C PHE A 383 -16.44 -14.86 -10.03
N GLY A 384 -17.33 -13.92 -10.40
CA GLY A 384 -18.75 -14.22 -10.63
C GLY A 384 -19.03 -15.13 -11.83
N HIS A 385 -18.03 -15.39 -12.68
CA HIS A 385 -18.12 -16.36 -13.78
C HIS A 385 -17.68 -17.78 -13.39
N MET A 386 -17.31 -18.01 -12.14
CA MET A 386 -16.73 -19.28 -11.68
C MET A 386 -17.77 -20.13 -10.93
N GLY A 387 -18.96 -20.25 -11.53
CA GLY A 387 -20.09 -20.97 -10.94
C GLY A 387 -20.59 -20.34 -9.63
N ASP A 388 -21.32 -21.12 -8.84
CA ASP A 388 -21.88 -20.65 -7.58
C ASP A 388 -20.82 -20.43 -6.50
N ASN A 389 -19.75 -21.25 -6.48
CA ASN A 389 -18.58 -21.05 -5.61
C ASN A 389 -17.91 -19.69 -5.88
N GLY A 390 -17.83 -19.28 -7.15
CA GLY A 390 -17.33 -17.98 -7.55
C GLY A 390 -18.21 -16.82 -7.08
N LYS A 391 -19.53 -16.96 -7.19
CA LYS A 391 -20.50 -15.97 -6.70
C LYS A 391 -20.45 -15.85 -5.17
N GLU A 392 -20.33 -16.97 -4.46
CA GLU A 392 -20.15 -16.99 -3.01
C GLU A 392 -18.83 -16.33 -2.61
N PHE A 393 -17.75 -16.59 -3.35
CA PHE A 393 -16.48 -15.92 -3.10
C PHE A 393 -16.52 -14.41 -3.34
N VAL A 394 -17.30 -13.94 -4.34
CA VAL A 394 -17.58 -12.50 -4.47
C VAL A 394 -18.22 -11.98 -3.19
N HIS A 395 -19.21 -12.68 -2.62
CA HIS A 395 -19.79 -12.30 -1.33
C HIS A 395 -18.77 -12.34 -0.19
N THR A 396 -17.87 -13.32 -0.13
CA THR A 396 -16.77 -13.37 0.84
C THR A 396 -15.87 -12.14 0.74
N VAL A 397 -15.39 -11.80 -0.47
CA VAL A 397 -14.55 -10.62 -0.68
C VAL A 397 -15.30 -9.34 -0.33
N MET A 398 -16.56 -9.23 -0.73
CA MET A 398 -17.37 -8.07 -0.39
C MET A 398 -17.64 -7.99 1.12
N SER A 399 -17.75 -9.11 1.84
CA SER A 399 -18.00 -9.12 3.29
C SER A 399 -16.93 -8.43 4.12
N TYR A 400 -15.69 -8.36 3.60
CA TYR A 400 -14.64 -7.57 4.24
C TYR A 400 -14.87 -6.06 4.08
N THR A 401 -15.70 -5.63 3.13
CA THR A 401 -15.95 -4.21 2.87
C THR A 401 -17.08 -3.63 3.73
N LEU A 402 -16.88 -2.41 4.22
CA LEU A 402 -17.79 -1.76 5.20
C LEU A 402 -19.23 -1.55 4.71
N ASN A 403 -19.44 -1.34 3.41
CA ASN A 403 -20.75 -1.09 2.80
C ASN A 403 -21.26 -2.32 2.03
N TYR A 404 -20.92 -3.52 2.49
CA TYR A 404 -21.48 -4.74 1.95
C TYR A 404 -22.96 -4.90 2.32
N GLN A 405 -23.79 -5.15 1.31
CA GLN A 405 -25.15 -5.60 1.47
C GLN A 405 -25.39 -6.78 0.55
N TYR A 406 -25.76 -7.92 1.13
CA TYR A 406 -25.97 -9.17 0.38
C TYR A 406 -26.94 -8.96 -0.79
N SER A 407 -28.08 -8.28 -0.56
CA SER A 407 -29.10 -8.02 -1.58
C SER A 407 -28.60 -7.17 -2.75
N ILE A 408 -27.75 -6.17 -2.49
CA ILE A 408 -27.14 -5.34 -3.53
C ILE A 408 -26.13 -6.15 -4.32
N THR A 409 -25.21 -6.85 -3.65
CA THR A 409 -24.21 -7.69 -4.32
C THR A 409 -24.88 -8.78 -5.16
N GLN A 410 -25.95 -9.39 -4.64
CA GLN A 410 -26.75 -10.38 -5.36
C GLN A 410 -27.41 -9.79 -6.62
N LYS A 411 -27.90 -8.55 -6.54
CA LYS A 411 -28.45 -7.82 -7.71
C LYS A 411 -27.41 -7.51 -8.78
N PHE A 412 -26.15 -7.31 -8.39
CA PHE A 412 -25.06 -7.15 -9.36
C PHE A 412 -24.61 -8.50 -9.94
N ILE A 413 -24.59 -9.56 -9.14
CA ILE A 413 -24.31 -10.92 -9.59
C ILE A 413 -25.35 -11.37 -10.63
N SER A 414 -26.65 -11.09 -10.40
CA SER A 414 -27.71 -11.44 -11.36
C SER A 414 -27.64 -10.64 -12.67
N LYS A 415 -26.87 -9.55 -12.71
CA LYS A 415 -26.66 -8.68 -13.88
C LYS A 415 -25.25 -8.80 -14.44
N ILE A 416 -24.50 -9.83 -14.08
CA ILE A 416 -23.14 -10.02 -14.60
C ILE A 416 -23.19 -10.10 -16.14
N PRO A 417 -22.31 -9.37 -16.87
CA PRO A 417 -22.26 -9.46 -18.32
C PRO A 417 -22.04 -10.91 -18.76
N ALA A 418 -22.62 -11.33 -19.89
CA ALA A 418 -22.51 -12.73 -20.35
C ALA A 418 -21.06 -13.19 -20.63
N LYS A 419 -20.12 -12.25 -20.81
CA LYS A 419 -18.72 -12.53 -21.16
C LYS A 419 -17.76 -12.02 -20.08
N PRO A 420 -16.75 -12.81 -19.69
CA PRO A 420 -15.79 -12.42 -18.67
C PRO A 420 -14.89 -11.27 -19.14
N VAL A 421 -14.45 -10.43 -18.22
CA VAL A 421 -13.58 -9.28 -18.51
C VAL A 421 -12.21 -9.73 -19.05
N SER A 422 -11.66 -8.99 -20.02
CA SER A 422 -10.35 -9.30 -20.62
C SER A 422 -9.19 -8.74 -19.80
N CYS A 423 -8.03 -9.41 -19.84
CA CYS A 423 -6.81 -8.92 -19.19
C CYS A 423 -6.36 -7.56 -19.72
N ILE A 424 -6.61 -7.26 -21.00
CA ILE A 424 -6.28 -5.96 -21.61
C ILE A 424 -7.10 -4.85 -20.93
N LYS A 425 -8.41 -5.06 -20.78
CA LYS A 425 -9.31 -4.08 -20.13
C LYS A 425 -8.92 -3.86 -18.67
N LEU A 426 -8.58 -4.93 -17.95
CA LEU A 426 -8.07 -4.82 -16.58
C LEU A 426 -6.75 -4.04 -16.51
N ARG A 427 -5.78 -4.34 -17.37
CA ARG A 427 -4.50 -3.61 -17.41
C ARG A 427 -4.67 -2.13 -17.76
N GLU A 428 -5.57 -1.81 -18.68
CA GLU A 428 -5.86 -0.41 -19.02
C GLU A 428 -6.51 0.36 -17.86
N GLN A 429 -7.36 -0.31 -17.09
CA GLN A 429 -8.01 0.26 -15.92
C GLN A 429 -7.06 0.42 -14.73
N TYR A 430 -6.07 -0.47 -14.59
CA TYR A 430 -5.13 -0.53 -13.47
C TYR A 430 -3.67 -0.33 -13.92
N LYS A 431 -3.41 0.61 -14.83
CA LYS A 431 -2.07 0.81 -15.46
C LYS A 431 -0.94 0.99 -14.45
N MET A 432 -1.18 1.77 -13.39
CA MET A 432 -0.17 2.05 -12.36
C MET A 432 0.11 0.78 -11.52
N ILE A 433 -0.94 0.14 -11.00
CA ILE A 433 -0.85 -1.09 -10.19
C ILE A 433 -0.23 -2.24 -11.01
N THR A 434 -0.63 -2.41 -12.27
CA THR A 434 -0.12 -3.52 -13.09
C THR A 434 1.32 -3.32 -13.56
N ALA A 435 1.82 -2.08 -13.63
CA ALA A 435 3.23 -1.77 -13.85
C ALA A 435 4.07 -2.01 -12.59
N GLU A 436 3.52 -1.71 -11.42
CA GLU A 436 4.18 -1.87 -10.11
C GLU A 436 4.33 -3.34 -9.70
N TYR A 437 3.25 -4.14 -9.80
CA TYR A 437 3.24 -5.55 -9.38
C TYR A 437 3.67 -6.54 -10.48
N GLY A 438 4.13 -6.04 -11.62
CA GLY A 438 4.58 -6.85 -12.76
C GLY A 438 3.48 -7.77 -13.30
N CYS A 439 2.52 -7.25 -14.07
CA CYS A 439 1.47 -8.05 -14.70
C CYS A 439 1.98 -8.86 -15.92
N ASN A 440 2.89 -9.82 -15.67
CA ASN A 440 3.53 -10.67 -16.69
C ASN A 440 2.86 -12.03 -16.87
N CYS A 441 1.59 -12.15 -16.49
CA CYS A 441 0.91 -13.43 -16.45
C CYS A 441 1.06 -14.22 -17.78
N ASN A 442 1.83 -15.32 -17.74
CA ASN A 442 2.15 -16.14 -18.90
C ASN A 442 1.19 -17.33 -18.95
N PHE A 443 0.08 -17.14 -19.66
CA PHE A 443 -0.99 -18.12 -19.68
C PHE A 443 -0.98 -18.98 -20.95
N ARG A 444 -1.23 -20.29 -20.82
CA ARG A 444 -1.47 -21.19 -21.97
C ARG A 444 -2.76 -20.74 -22.70
N ARG A 445 -2.61 -20.13 -23.86
CA ARG A 445 -3.74 -19.62 -24.66
C ARG A 445 -4.60 -20.78 -25.18
N THR A 446 -5.89 -20.72 -24.96
CA THR A 446 -6.85 -21.58 -25.67
C THR A 446 -7.00 -21.05 -27.10
N LYS A 447 -6.93 -21.92 -28.12
CA LYS A 447 -7.14 -21.51 -29.52
C LYS A 447 -8.48 -20.76 -29.62
N ASN A 448 -8.49 -19.60 -30.29
CA ASN A 448 -9.68 -18.77 -30.56
C ASN A 448 -10.38 -18.10 -29.35
N CYS A 449 -9.69 -17.88 -28.22
CA CYS A 449 -10.20 -17.15 -27.05
C CYS A 449 -9.31 -15.94 -26.69
N TYR A 450 -9.89 -14.84 -26.20
CA TYR A 450 -9.11 -13.71 -25.65
C TYR A 450 -8.58 -14.01 -24.24
N PRO A 451 -7.46 -13.41 -23.79
CA PRO A 451 -6.94 -13.61 -22.43
C PRO A 451 -7.88 -13.04 -21.36
N SER A 452 -8.25 -13.85 -20.36
CA SER A 452 -9.08 -13.46 -19.23
C SER A 452 -8.70 -14.30 -18.00
N PRO A 453 -8.64 -13.72 -16.78
CA PRO A 453 -8.29 -14.48 -15.56
C PRO A 453 -9.16 -15.74 -15.36
N VAL A 454 -10.45 -15.65 -15.72
CA VAL A 454 -11.45 -16.72 -15.60
C VAL A 454 -11.13 -17.95 -16.47
N LEU A 455 -10.69 -17.72 -17.71
CA LEU A 455 -10.40 -18.79 -18.67
C LEU A 455 -9.16 -19.61 -18.31
N HIS A 456 -8.35 -19.15 -17.35
CA HIS A 456 -7.16 -19.85 -16.86
C HIS A 456 -7.46 -20.85 -15.75
N ALA A 457 -8.55 -20.64 -15.00
CA ALA A 457 -8.99 -21.51 -13.93
C ALA A 457 -9.79 -22.72 -14.45
N ILE A 458 -10.58 -22.52 -15.51
CA ILE A 458 -11.53 -23.52 -16.02
C ILE A 458 -10.86 -24.62 -16.87
N LYS A 459 -9.65 -24.37 -17.43
CA LYS A 459 -8.99 -25.34 -18.32
C LYS A 459 -8.16 -26.42 -17.60
N ASN A 460 -7.91 -26.27 -16.30
CA ASN A 460 -7.20 -27.27 -15.49
C ASN A 460 -8.15 -28.16 -14.67
N ALA A 461 -9.45 -27.80 -14.59
CA ALA A 461 -10.49 -28.64 -14.02
C ALA A 461 -11.01 -29.56 -15.13
N ASP A 462 -10.39 -30.73 -15.28
CA ASP A 462 -10.93 -31.81 -16.12
C ASP A 462 -12.25 -32.30 -15.50
N SER A 463 -13.38 -31.67 -15.83
CA SER A 463 -14.71 -32.30 -15.70
C SER A 463 -15.82 -31.44 -16.30
N GLU A 464 -16.75 -32.14 -16.93
CA GLU A 464 -18.03 -31.77 -17.52
C GLU A 464 -19.00 -31.00 -16.60
N GLN A 465 -18.60 -29.86 -16.01
CA GLN A 465 -19.51 -28.98 -15.29
C GLN A 465 -19.70 -27.66 -16.03
N GLY A 466 -20.95 -27.45 -16.47
CA GLY A 466 -21.37 -26.41 -17.37
C GLY A 466 -21.46 -25.00 -16.76
N GLU A 467 -21.85 -24.08 -17.66
CA GLU A 467 -22.16 -22.66 -17.46
C GLU A 467 -21.01 -21.64 -17.43
N VAL A 468 -19.93 -21.85 -18.19
CA VAL A 468 -19.11 -20.71 -18.63
C VAL A 468 -19.32 -20.45 -20.11
N THR A 469 -19.88 -19.29 -20.45
CA THR A 469 -20.02 -18.84 -21.84
C THR A 469 -18.62 -18.58 -22.40
N ILE A 470 -18.12 -19.52 -23.20
CA ILE A 470 -16.80 -19.43 -23.83
C ILE A 470 -16.82 -18.27 -24.84
N PRO A 471 -15.95 -17.26 -24.71
CA PRO A 471 -15.89 -16.18 -25.68
C PRO A 471 -15.20 -16.67 -26.95
N THR A 472 -15.98 -17.11 -27.92
CA THR A 472 -15.50 -17.39 -29.27
C THR A 472 -15.05 -16.09 -29.94
N SER A 473 -13.79 -16.03 -30.37
CA SER A 473 -13.37 -15.03 -31.34
C SER A 473 -14.14 -15.32 -32.64
N ARG A 474 -15.06 -14.45 -33.04
CA ARG A 474 -15.70 -14.54 -34.37
C ARG A 474 -14.58 -14.63 -35.39
N THR A 475 -14.48 -15.76 -36.08
CA THR A 475 -13.58 -15.91 -37.22
C THR A 475 -14.12 -14.98 -38.31
N ILE A 476 -13.48 -13.83 -38.46
CA ILE A 476 -13.79 -12.87 -39.51
C ILE A 476 -13.36 -13.52 -40.82
N THR A 477 -14.27 -13.60 -41.80
CA THR A 477 -13.95 -14.09 -43.14
C THR A 477 -12.93 -13.14 -43.79
N LYS A 478 -11.98 -13.68 -44.59
CA LYS A 478 -10.86 -12.93 -45.21
C LYS A 478 -11.28 -11.66 -45.96
N GLU A 479 -12.53 -11.60 -46.43
CA GLU A 479 -13.12 -10.42 -47.08
C GLU A 479 -13.46 -9.28 -46.10
N LYS A 480 -13.98 -9.60 -44.91
CA LYS A 480 -14.19 -8.62 -43.82
C LYS A 480 -12.89 -8.29 -43.08
N GLU A 481 -11.89 -9.15 -43.14
CA GLU A 481 -10.57 -8.89 -42.57
C GLU A 481 -9.85 -7.74 -43.31
N ARG A 482 -10.04 -7.62 -44.63
CA ARG A 482 -9.59 -6.46 -45.41
C ARG A 482 -10.32 -5.17 -45.02
N VAL A 483 -11.64 -5.20 -44.91
CA VAL A 483 -12.44 -4.02 -44.51
C VAL A 483 -12.09 -3.55 -43.08
N VAL A 484 -11.89 -4.47 -42.14
CA VAL A 484 -11.50 -4.13 -40.75
C VAL A 484 -10.04 -3.68 -40.66
N TYR A 485 -9.12 -4.24 -41.45
CA TYR A 485 -7.75 -3.72 -41.54
C TYR A 485 -7.73 -2.30 -42.12
N ASP A 486 -8.58 -2.03 -43.12
CA ASP A 486 -8.69 -0.71 -43.73
C ASP A 486 -9.33 0.30 -42.75
N GLU A 487 -10.39 -0.06 -42.03
CA GLU A 487 -11.03 0.81 -41.02
C GLU A 487 -10.13 1.09 -39.80
N ILE A 488 -9.40 0.09 -39.28
CA ILE A 488 -8.43 0.28 -38.19
C ILE A 488 -7.23 1.12 -38.66
N ASN A 489 -6.79 0.97 -39.91
CA ASN A 489 -5.77 1.85 -40.49
C ASN A 489 -6.29 3.27 -40.70
N ILE A 490 -7.57 3.43 -41.09
CA ILE A 490 -8.19 4.74 -41.28
C ILE A 490 -8.26 5.49 -39.96
N HIS A 491 -8.67 4.88 -38.85
CA HIS A 491 -8.72 5.58 -37.55
C HIS A 491 -7.33 5.92 -36.99
N LYS A 492 -6.33 5.04 -37.17
CA LYS A 492 -4.94 5.35 -36.77
C LYS A 492 -4.32 6.44 -37.63
N LYS A 493 -4.52 6.39 -38.96
CA LYS A 493 -4.06 7.44 -39.88
C LYS A 493 -4.82 8.76 -39.64
N ALA A 494 -6.12 8.71 -39.44
CA ALA A 494 -6.95 9.87 -39.14
C ALA A 494 -6.57 10.52 -37.80
N ASN A 495 -6.30 9.74 -36.75
CA ASN A 495 -5.82 10.28 -35.48
C ASN A 495 -4.41 10.88 -35.60
N ALA A 496 -3.50 10.26 -36.36
CA ALA A 496 -2.17 10.80 -36.59
C ALA A 496 -2.21 12.09 -37.44
N ILE A 497 -3.08 12.14 -38.46
CA ILE A 497 -3.31 13.32 -39.29
C ILE A 497 -4.00 14.41 -38.46
N ALA A 498 -5.01 14.07 -37.64
CA ALA A 498 -5.70 15.02 -36.78
C ALA A 498 -4.73 15.62 -35.73
N ALA A 499 -3.85 14.80 -35.13
CA ALA A 499 -2.82 15.28 -34.22
C ALA A 499 -1.86 16.25 -34.92
N LYS A 500 -1.39 15.92 -36.13
CA LYS A 500 -0.55 16.83 -36.94
C LYS A 500 -1.29 18.10 -37.35
N ILE A 501 -2.57 18.02 -37.71
CA ILE A 501 -3.40 19.20 -38.02
C ILE A 501 -3.53 20.09 -36.78
N LEU A 502 -3.70 19.51 -35.59
CA LEU A 502 -3.82 20.25 -34.33
C LEU A 502 -2.49 20.92 -33.96
N GLU A 503 -1.38 20.23 -34.18
CA GLU A 503 -0.03 20.76 -34.05
C GLU A 503 0.23 21.92 -35.02
N TYR A 504 -0.05 21.73 -36.31
CA TYR A 504 0.09 22.79 -37.32
C TYR A 504 -0.87 23.95 -37.09
N LYS A 505 -2.10 23.72 -36.58
CA LYS A 505 -3.00 24.81 -36.16
C LYS A 505 -2.44 25.58 -34.96
N LYS A 506 -1.76 24.90 -34.03
CA LYS A 506 -1.09 25.55 -32.89
C LYS A 506 0.11 26.36 -33.36
N GLN A 507 0.92 25.83 -34.27
CA GLN A 507 2.03 26.56 -34.90
C GLN A 507 1.51 27.75 -35.72
N LYS A 508 0.45 27.56 -36.53
CA LYS A 508 -0.20 28.63 -37.29
C LYS A 508 -0.67 29.75 -36.37
N ARG A 509 -1.37 29.45 -35.27
CA ARG A 509 -1.77 30.48 -34.28
C ARG A 509 -0.56 31.21 -33.66
N GLY A 510 0.57 30.52 -33.50
CA GLY A 510 1.81 31.15 -33.03
C GLY A 510 2.43 32.07 -34.09
N ILE A 511 2.44 31.62 -35.35
CA ILE A 511 2.92 32.41 -36.50
C ILE A 511 2.01 33.61 -36.74
N ASP A 512 0.69 33.42 -36.76
CA ASP A 512 -0.31 34.49 -36.93
C ASP A 512 -0.11 35.57 -35.85
N LYS A 513 0.06 35.18 -34.57
CA LYS A 513 0.38 36.14 -33.49
C LYS A 513 1.71 36.87 -33.67
N ASN A 514 2.70 36.20 -34.24
CA ASN A 514 3.99 36.85 -34.54
C ASN A 514 3.87 37.80 -35.73
N ILE A 515 3.07 37.46 -36.74
CA ILE A 515 2.76 38.32 -37.88
C ILE A 515 1.99 39.54 -37.39
N GLU A 516 0.92 39.38 -36.60
CA GLU A 516 0.17 40.49 -35.99
C GLU A 516 1.10 41.46 -35.25
N ARG A 517 2.06 40.92 -34.48
CA ARG A 517 3.06 41.75 -33.79
C ARG A 517 3.98 42.52 -34.75
N LEU A 518 4.41 41.89 -35.85
CA LEU A 518 5.25 42.55 -36.85
C LEU A 518 4.46 43.57 -37.69
N GLU A 519 3.18 43.31 -37.94
CA GLU A 519 2.26 44.24 -38.60
C GLU A 519 1.96 45.46 -37.72
N ASP A 520 1.79 45.27 -36.40
CA ASP A 520 1.71 46.36 -35.43
C ASP A 520 3.00 47.22 -35.44
N ASP A 521 4.18 46.57 -35.48
CA ASP A 521 5.46 47.26 -35.56
C ASP A 521 5.58 48.07 -36.88
N LEU A 522 5.17 47.49 -38.02
CA LEU A 522 5.11 48.20 -39.31
C LEU A 522 4.11 49.35 -39.30
N GLN A 523 2.95 49.16 -38.65
CA GLN A 523 1.94 50.19 -38.51
C GLN A 523 2.49 51.39 -37.75
N ASN A 524 3.18 51.14 -36.64
CA ASN A 524 3.86 52.17 -35.87
C ASN A 524 4.89 52.94 -36.72
N ILE A 525 5.66 52.24 -37.57
CA ILE A 525 6.64 52.88 -38.47
C ILE A 525 5.93 53.81 -39.47
N PHE A 526 4.86 53.34 -40.12
CA PHE A 526 4.14 54.11 -41.14
C PHE A 526 3.34 55.27 -40.54
N GLU A 527 2.74 55.10 -39.36
CA GLU A 527 2.07 56.18 -38.63
C GLU A 527 3.06 57.28 -38.20
N ASN A 528 4.22 56.90 -37.67
CA ASN A 528 5.26 57.86 -37.26
C ASN A 528 5.87 58.60 -38.44
N ALA A 529 6.00 57.95 -39.60
CA ALA A 529 6.52 58.56 -40.81
C ALA A 529 5.47 59.33 -41.63
N GLY A 530 4.17 59.14 -41.35
CA GLY A 530 3.07 59.77 -42.08
C GLY A 530 2.96 59.32 -43.54
N ILE A 531 3.33 58.08 -43.83
CA ILE A 531 3.39 57.52 -45.18
C ILE A 531 2.46 56.31 -45.31
N ASP A 532 1.97 56.07 -46.52
CA ASP A 532 1.15 54.89 -46.86
C ASP A 532 1.84 53.92 -47.83
N CYS A 533 3.02 54.29 -48.33
CA CYS A 533 3.88 53.43 -49.15
C CYS A 533 5.36 53.69 -48.89
N LEU A 534 6.20 52.65 -48.97
CA LEU A 534 7.65 52.70 -48.74
C LEU A 534 8.38 51.71 -49.67
N GLU A 535 9.42 52.18 -50.37
CA GLU A 535 10.27 51.32 -51.21
C GLU A 535 11.22 50.49 -50.34
N ILE A 536 11.20 49.17 -50.50
CA ILE A 536 12.07 48.21 -49.82
C ILE A 536 12.81 47.35 -50.84
N GLU A 537 13.85 46.62 -50.42
CA GLU A 537 14.71 45.82 -51.32
C GLU A 537 13.95 44.81 -52.20
N ILE A 538 12.75 44.42 -51.79
CA ILE A 538 11.91 43.42 -52.44
C ILE A 538 10.68 44.00 -53.17
N GLY A 539 10.53 45.33 -53.25
CA GLY A 539 9.43 46.01 -53.93
C GLY A 539 8.89 47.23 -53.18
N MET A 540 7.74 47.77 -53.60
CA MET A 540 7.05 48.86 -52.91
C MET A 540 6.07 48.30 -51.87
N LEU A 541 6.33 48.51 -50.58
CA LEU A 541 5.43 48.12 -49.50
C LEU A 541 4.33 49.16 -49.34
N VAL A 542 3.07 48.76 -49.51
CA VAL A 542 1.87 49.61 -49.46
C VAL A 542 0.93 49.12 -48.36
N ARG A 543 0.45 50.06 -47.54
CA ARG A 543 -0.59 49.81 -46.53
C ARG A 543 -1.96 50.15 -47.10
N ARG A 544 -2.89 49.19 -47.12
CA ARG A 544 -4.29 49.39 -47.55
C ARG A 544 -5.24 49.16 -46.39
N LYS A 545 -6.38 49.85 -46.36
CA LYS A 545 -7.39 49.67 -45.31
C LYS A 545 -8.51 48.75 -45.81
N LYS A 546 -8.80 47.68 -45.06
CA LYS A 546 -9.90 46.74 -45.34
C LYS A 546 -11.24 47.29 -44.89
N GLU A 547 -12.32 46.74 -45.44
CA GLU A 547 -13.72 47.12 -45.12
C GLU A 547 -14.10 46.91 -43.64
N ASN A 548 -13.43 45.97 -42.95
CA ASN A 548 -13.62 45.71 -41.52
C ASN A 548 -12.80 46.67 -40.61
N GLY A 549 -12.05 47.61 -41.17
CA GLY A 549 -11.24 48.59 -40.44
C GLY A 549 -9.80 48.17 -40.16
N GLU A 550 -9.41 46.93 -40.45
CA GLU A 550 -8.04 46.44 -40.31
C GLU A 550 -7.15 46.89 -41.49
N TYR A 551 -5.84 47.00 -41.29
CA TYR A 551 -4.89 47.31 -42.35
C TYR A 551 -4.32 46.03 -42.98
N GLU A 552 -4.11 46.07 -44.30
CA GLU A 552 -3.45 45.04 -45.09
C GLU A 552 -2.12 45.56 -45.62
N TRP A 553 -1.09 44.72 -45.57
CA TRP A 553 0.25 45.03 -46.09
C TRP A 553 0.49 44.27 -47.39
N ILE A 554 0.82 45.01 -48.45
CA ILE A 554 1.06 44.44 -49.79
C ILE A 554 2.39 44.93 -50.29
N ILE A 555 3.21 44.03 -50.83
CA ILE A 555 4.43 44.40 -51.55
C ILE A 555 4.12 44.33 -53.05
N GLU A 556 4.09 45.49 -53.69
CA GLU A 556 3.95 45.62 -55.14
C GLU A 556 5.35 45.53 -55.76
N ILE A 557 5.59 44.48 -56.55
CA ILE A 557 6.88 44.21 -57.22
C ILE A 557 6.89 44.87 -58.60
#